data_AF-A0A2E5X0Y6-F1
#
_entry.id   AF-A0A2E5X0Y6-F1
#
_cell.length_a   1.000
_cell.length_b   1.000
_cell.length_c   1.000
_cell.angle_alpha   90.00
_cell.angle_beta   90.00
_cell.angle_gamma   90.00
#
_symmetry.space_group_name_H-M   'P 1'
#
loop_
_entity.id
_entity.type
_entity.pdbx_description
1 polymer ?
#
loop_
_entity_poly.entity_id
_entity_poly.type
_entity_poly.pdbx_seq_one_letter_code
_entity_poly.pdbx_strand_id
1 'polypeptide(L)'
;MSNSIDTRAPFFPNSKTAQKEAARLRKAGNVHRNTYDRAEEIRTKTAKDAKVSIPESIKDFSKIKKAVDASEPVDNQAKIADLKARIQAGTYEVDYDALADKVLQTEY
;
A
#
# COMPACT_ATOMS: atom_id res chain seq x y z
N MET A 1 -19.34 -1.43 35.12
CA MET A 1 -20.67 -2.08 35.02
C MET A 1 -20.52 -3.30 34.12
N SER A 2 -20.78 -4.50 34.65
CA SER A 2 -20.63 -5.79 33.95
C SER A 2 -21.80 -6.00 32.98
N ASN A 3 -21.52 -6.21 31.69
CA ASN A 3 -22.54 -6.48 30.68
C ASN A 3 -22.64 -8.00 30.46
N SER A 4 -23.52 -8.67 31.21
CA SER A 4 -23.66 -10.14 31.26
C SER A 4 -24.79 -10.65 30.35
N ILE A 5 -24.72 -10.36 29.05
CA ILE A 5 -25.68 -10.92 28.08
C ILE A 5 -24.92 -11.94 27.22
N ASP A 6 -25.14 -13.22 27.48
CA ASP A 6 -24.64 -14.31 26.63
C ASP A 6 -25.49 -14.38 25.36
N THR A 7 -24.85 -14.22 24.19
CA THR A 7 -25.49 -14.26 22.88
C THR A 7 -25.22 -15.56 22.12
N ARG A 8 -24.61 -16.56 22.77
CA ARG A 8 -24.36 -17.87 22.15
C ARG A 8 -25.65 -18.68 22.11
N ALA A 9 -25.82 -19.49 21.07
CA ALA A 9 -26.94 -20.42 21.01
C ALA A 9 -26.77 -21.47 22.12
N PRO A 10 -27.80 -21.75 22.93
CA PRO A 10 -27.70 -22.74 23.99
C PRO A 10 -27.49 -24.13 23.38
N PHE A 11 -26.58 -24.90 23.97
CA PHE A 11 -26.20 -26.25 23.51
C PHE A 11 -27.41 -27.21 23.44
N PHE A 12 -28.45 -26.96 24.25
CA PHE A 12 -29.71 -27.69 24.22
C PHE A 12 -30.89 -26.75 23.88
N PRO A 13 -31.29 -26.63 22.60
CA PRO A 13 -32.24 -25.61 22.13
C PRO A 13 -33.67 -25.77 22.69
N ASN A 14 -34.06 -26.98 23.08
CA ASN A 14 -35.41 -27.27 23.60
C ASN A 14 -35.49 -27.32 25.14
N SER A 15 -34.43 -26.93 25.84
CA SER A 15 -34.43 -26.90 27.30
C SER A 15 -35.26 -25.72 27.85
N LYS A 16 -35.87 -25.90 29.03
CA LYS A 16 -36.63 -24.83 29.71
C LYS A 16 -35.78 -23.59 30.01
N THR A 17 -34.49 -23.78 30.25
CA THR A 17 -33.50 -22.71 30.47
C THR A 17 -33.22 -21.95 29.17
N ALA A 18 -33.00 -22.67 28.06
CA ALA A 18 -32.81 -22.07 26.73
C ALA A 18 -34.01 -21.22 26.29
N GLN A 19 -35.24 -21.69 26.54
CA GLN A 19 -36.45 -20.92 26.21
C GLN A 19 -36.58 -19.63 27.04
N LYS A 20 -36.18 -19.67 28.32
CA LYS A 20 -36.18 -18.50 29.22
C LYS A 20 -35.11 -17.47 28.81
N GLU A 21 -33.94 -17.93 28.37
CA GLU A 21 -32.89 -17.05 27.86
C GLU A 21 -33.25 -16.47 26.49
N ALA A 22 -33.81 -17.27 25.58
CA ALA A 22 -34.32 -16.80 24.29
C ALA A 22 -35.44 -15.74 24.48
N ALA A 23 -36.33 -15.92 25.45
CA ALA A 23 -37.35 -14.92 25.79
C ALA A 23 -36.73 -13.62 26.34
N ARG A 24 -35.67 -13.72 27.16
CA ARG A 24 -34.92 -12.55 27.65
C ARG A 24 -34.19 -11.82 26.53
N LEU A 25 -33.56 -12.55 25.61
CA LEU A 25 -32.88 -12.01 24.42
C LEU A 25 -33.86 -11.33 23.46
N ARG A 26 -35.04 -11.92 23.25
CA ARG A 26 -36.13 -11.30 22.45
C ARG A 26 -36.67 -10.03 23.11
N LYS A 27 -36.81 -10.02 24.45
CA LYS A 27 -37.24 -8.84 25.22
C LYS A 27 -36.17 -7.73 25.25
N ALA A 28 -34.89 -8.11 25.18
CA ALA A 28 -33.77 -7.21 24.99
C ALA A 28 -33.54 -6.82 23.51
N GLY A 29 -34.59 -6.99 22.67
CA GLY A 29 -34.55 -6.95 21.22
C GLY A 29 -34.24 -5.60 20.59
N ASN A 30 -33.12 -4.99 20.96
CA ASN A 30 -32.54 -3.81 20.34
C ASN A 30 -31.06 -3.67 20.71
N VAL A 31 -30.29 -4.77 20.64
CA VAL A 31 -28.85 -4.64 20.42
C VAL A 31 -28.69 -4.18 18.97
N HIS A 32 -28.88 -2.88 18.73
CA HIS A 32 -28.62 -2.23 17.46
C HIS A 32 -27.11 -2.33 17.20
N ARG A 33 -26.67 -3.45 16.62
CA ARG A 33 -25.26 -3.73 16.32
C ARG A 33 -24.69 -2.75 15.28
N ASN A 34 -25.54 -1.95 14.65
CA ASN A 34 -25.17 -0.99 13.63
C ASN A 34 -26.05 0.28 13.74
N THR A 35 -25.98 0.98 14.88
CA THR A 35 -26.55 2.33 14.95
C THR A 35 -25.77 3.24 14.00
N TYR A 36 -26.47 4.17 13.35
CA TYR A 36 -25.84 5.20 12.50
C TYR A 36 -24.72 5.93 13.24
N ASP A 37 -24.97 6.26 14.52
CA ASP A 37 -23.99 6.93 15.38
C ASP A 37 -22.71 6.11 15.57
N ARG A 38 -22.81 4.78 15.67
CA ARG A 38 -21.64 3.90 15.81
C ARG A 38 -20.88 3.78 14.49
N ALA A 39 -21.58 3.78 13.35
CA ALA A 39 -20.94 3.78 12.04
C ALA A 39 -20.17 5.09 11.80
N GLU A 40 -20.76 6.23 12.15
CA GLU A 40 -20.09 7.53 12.09
C GLU A 40 -18.92 7.62 13.09
N GLU A 41 -19.06 7.09 14.30
CA GLU A 41 -17.96 7.03 15.27
C GLU A 41 -16.78 6.20 14.76
N ILE A 42 -17.03 5.03 14.18
CA ILE A 42 -16.01 4.18 13.57
C ILE A 42 -15.36 4.93 12.41
N ARG A 43 -16.14 5.50 11.49
CA ARG A 43 -15.63 6.26 10.36
C ARG A 43 -14.74 7.41 10.79
N THR A 44 -15.13 8.13 11.84
CA THR A 44 -14.39 9.28 12.38
C THR A 44 -13.11 8.85 13.08
N LYS A 45 -13.12 7.74 13.82
CA LYS A 45 -11.93 7.18 14.49
C LYS A 45 -10.95 6.61 13.46
N THR A 46 -11.43 5.78 12.54
CA THR A 46 -10.61 5.19 11.47
C THR A 46 -10.04 6.27 10.54
N ALA A 47 -10.77 7.34 10.24
CA ALA A 47 -10.25 8.44 9.42
C ALA A 47 -9.11 9.22 10.09
N LYS A 48 -9.06 9.27 11.44
CA LYS A 48 -7.95 9.91 12.18
C LYS A 48 -6.70 9.04 12.17
N ASP A 49 -6.88 7.73 12.32
CA ASP A 49 -5.76 6.77 12.34
C ASP A 49 -5.24 6.43 10.94
N ALA A 50 -6.07 6.55 9.89
CA ALA A 50 -5.72 6.19 8.51
C ALA A 50 -5.21 7.37 7.64
N LYS A 51 -5.14 8.60 8.17
CA LYS A 51 -4.70 9.77 7.39
C LYS A 51 -3.17 9.86 7.36
N VAL A 52 -2.53 8.88 6.70
CA VAL A 52 -1.12 9.00 6.30
C VAL A 52 -1.08 9.95 5.11
N SER A 53 -0.89 11.24 5.39
CA SER A 53 -0.68 12.25 4.35
C SER A 53 0.67 12.01 3.69
N ILE A 54 0.67 11.29 2.57
CA ILE A 54 1.87 11.15 1.74
C ILE A 54 2.19 12.53 1.15
N PRO A 55 3.37 13.11 1.42
CA PRO A 55 3.79 14.37 0.81
C PRO A 55 3.79 14.24 -0.73
N GLU A 56 3.42 15.31 -1.45
CA GLU A 56 3.35 15.29 -2.91
C GLU A 56 4.67 14.89 -3.57
N SER A 57 5.82 15.31 -3.00
CA SER A 57 7.15 14.92 -3.48
C SER A 57 7.38 13.41 -3.51
N ILE A 58 6.85 12.67 -2.52
CA ILE A 58 6.96 11.22 -2.44
C ILE A 58 6.02 10.55 -3.44
N LYS A 59 4.82 11.11 -3.66
CA LYS A 59 3.91 10.63 -4.70
C LYS A 59 4.54 10.79 -6.08
N ASP A 60 5.14 11.94 -6.36
CA ASP A 60 5.76 12.21 -7.64
C ASP A 60 6.99 11.32 -7.88
N PHE A 61 7.83 11.13 -6.86
CA PHE A 61 8.92 10.15 -6.93
C PHE A 61 8.39 8.75 -7.25
N SER A 62 7.33 8.28 -6.59
CA SER A 62 6.76 6.95 -6.85
C SER A 62 6.20 6.79 -8.26
N LYS A 63 5.59 7.85 -8.83
CA LYS A 63 5.09 7.85 -10.21
C LYS A 63 6.25 7.78 -11.20
N ILE A 64 7.29 8.58 -10.99
CA ILE A 64 8.49 8.60 -11.84
C ILE A 64 9.17 7.24 -11.79
N LYS A 65 9.40 6.68 -10.59
CA LYS A 65 10.00 5.36 -10.42
C LYS A 65 9.20 4.29 -11.17
N LYS A 66 7.88 4.28 -11.01
CA LYS A 66 7.02 3.32 -11.71
C LYS A 66 7.07 3.49 -13.23
N ALA A 67 7.18 4.72 -13.73
CA ALA A 67 7.32 5.00 -15.16
C ALA A 67 8.69 4.53 -15.70
N VAL A 68 9.76 4.74 -14.94
CA VAL A 68 11.12 4.26 -15.27
C VAL A 68 11.17 2.74 -15.25
N ASP A 69 10.64 2.10 -14.21
CA ASP A 69 10.62 0.64 -14.07
C ASP A 69 9.76 -0.03 -15.18
N ALA A 70 8.75 0.67 -15.68
CA ALA A 70 7.89 0.21 -16.78
C ALA A 70 8.45 0.54 -18.18
N SER A 71 9.55 1.30 -18.26
CA SER A 71 10.17 1.62 -19.54
C SER A 71 10.93 0.39 -20.09
N GLU A 72 10.92 0.25 -21.42
CA GLU A 72 11.62 -0.85 -22.07
C GLU A 72 13.13 -0.71 -21.87
N PRO A 73 13.86 -1.83 -21.70
CA PRO A 73 15.32 -1.79 -21.65
C PRO A 73 15.86 -1.16 -22.92
N VAL A 74 16.65 -0.09 -22.78
CA VAL A 74 17.26 0.58 -23.93
C VAL A 74 18.24 -0.39 -24.60
N ASP A 75 17.92 -0.81 -25.82
CA ASP A 75 18.82 -1.62 -26.63
C ASP A 75 20.00 -0.77 -27.14
N ASN A 76 21.16 -0.99 -26.54
CA ASN A 76 22.40 -0.31 -26.90
C ASN A 76 23.33 -1.16 -27.78
N GLN A 77 22.89 -2.32 -28.29
CA GLN A 77 23.76 -3.25 -29.01
C GLN A 77 24.37 -2.63 -30.27
N ALA A 78 23.59 -1.90 -31.06
CA ALA A 78 24.06 -1.24 -32.28
C ALA A 78 25.13 -0.16 -31.96
N LYS A 79 24.89 0.64 -30.92
CA LYS A 79 25.83 1.68 -30.47
C LYS A 79 27.15 1.08 -29.97
N ILE A 80 27.08 -0.04 -29.25
CA ILE A 80 28.27 -0.75 -28.76
C ILE A 80 29.06 -1.35 -29.92
N ALA A 81 28.40 -1.92 -30.92
CA ALA A 81 29.05 -2.49 -32.10
C ALA A 81 29.81 -1.41 -32.89
N ASP A 82 29.19 -0.26 -33.12
CA ASP A 82 29.81 0.89 -33.77
C ASP A 82 31.03 1.41 -32.99
N LEU A 83 30.90 1.57 -31.67
CA LEU A 83 32.03 2.00 -30.83
C LEU A 83 33.20 1.01 -30.92
N LYS A 84 32.93 -0.30 -30.86
CA LYS A 84 33.95 -1.34 -30.98
C LYS A 84 34.67 -1.28 -32.32
N ALA A 85 33.93 -1.07 -33.41
CA ALA A 85 34.51 -0.96 -34.75
C ALA A 85 35.45 0.25 -34.84
N ARG A 86 35.04 1.42 -34.33
CA ARG A 86 35.87 2.64 -34.31
C ARG A 86 37.14 2.48 -33.48
N ILE A 87 37.04 1.82 -32.32
CA ILE A 87 38.20 1.52 -31.47
C ILE A 87 39.17 0.57 -32.19
N GLN A 88 38.66 -0.51 -32.80
CA GLN A 88 39.51 -1.45 -33.57
C GLN A 88 40.16 -0.80 -34.78
N ALA A 89 39.47 0.12 -35.45
CA ALA A 89 40.00 0.89 -36.56
C ALA A 89 40.99 1.99 -36.12
N GLY A 90 41.16 2.24 -34.82
CA GLY A 90 42.01 3.31 -34.29
C GLY A 90 41.49 4.72 -34.55
N THR A 91 40.21 4.86 -34.92
CA THR A 91 39.55 6.15 -35.24
C THR A 91 38.72 6.69 -34.08
N TYR A 92 38.73 5.99 -32.94
CA TYR A 92 38.04 6.44 -31.74
C TYR A 92 38.87 7.46 -30.98
N GLU A 93 38.40 8.71 -30.97
CA GLU A 93 38.96 9.78 -30.15
C GLU A 93 38.23 9.86 -28.80
N VAL A 94 39.00 9.93 -27.72
CA VAL A 94 38.46 10.07 -26.37
C VAL A 94 38.09 11.53 -26.14
N ASP A 95 36.84 11.78 -25.81
CA ASP A 95 36.39 13.08 -25.32
C ASP A 95 36.79 13.23 -23.84
N TYR A 96 37.86 13.98 -23.60
CA TYR A 96 38.42 14.18 -22.26
C TYR A 96 37.53 15.07 -21.38
N ASP A 97 36.78 16.00 -21.97
CA ASP A 97 35.87 16.87 -21.21
C ASP A 97 34.67 16.04 -20.73
N ALA A 98 34.08 15.24 -21.62
CA ALA A 98 33.01 14.32 -21.23
C ALA A 98 33.48 13.27 -20.21
N LEU A 99 34.75 12.83 -20.29
CA LEU A 99 35.34 11.94 -19.31
C LEU A 99 35.48 12.62 -17.94
N ALA A 100 35.98 13.85 -17.89
CA ALA A 100 36.13 14.62 -16.66
C ALA A 100 34.79 14.88 -15.99
N ASP A 101 33.78 15.30 -16.76
CA ASP A 101 32.42 15.50 -16.26
C ASP A 101 31.84 14.21 -15.67
N LYS A 102 32.09 13.06 -16.32
CA LYS A 102 31.62 11.77 -15.83
C LYS A 102 32.29 11.38 -14.51
N VAL A 103 33.60 11.61 -14.39
CA VAL A 103 34.35 11.36 -13.16
C VAL A 103 33.80 12.23 -12.02
N LEU A 104 33.60 13.53 -12.27
CA LEU A 104 33.05 14.45 -11.28
C LEU A 104 31.62 14.10 -10.85
N GLN A 105 30.77 13.66 -11.79
CA GLN A 105 29.41 13.19 -11.48
C GLN A 105 29.36 11.93 -10.63
N THR A 106 30.44 11.13 -10.59
CA THR A 106 30.46 9.86 -9.85
C THR A 106 31.06 10.03 -8.45
N GLU A 107 31.86 11.08 -8.23
CA GLU A 107 32.53 11.37 -6.96
C GLU A 107 31.66 12.14 -5.95
N TYR A 108 30.56 12.75 -6.39
CA TYR A 108 29.63 13.56 -5.57
C TYR A 108 28.20 13.06 -5.64
#